data_AF-A0A927Z5Q8-F1
#
_entry.id   AF-A0A927Z5Q8-F1
#
_cell.length_a   1.000
_cell.length_b   1.000
_cell.length_c   1.000
_cell.angle_alpha   90.00
_cell.angle_beta   90.00
_cell.angle_gamma   90.00
#
_symmetry.space_group_name_H-M   'P 1'
#
loop_
_entity.id
_entity.type
_entity.pdbx_description
1 polymer ?
#
loop_
_entity_poly.entity_id
_entity_poly.type
_entity_poly.pdbx_seq_one_letter_code
_entity_poly.pdbx_strand_id
1 'polypeptide(L)'
;MKKQEAIILFHSMHPNFFEQEYIQSLSEEWTFDEMFLRLDEFDMSKYEKSLDASITFGFFEGNREELLEVVEQVDSDWIKFFIGEDRAFCAYLDGKVVSFCHIQNMGTYSINGQTLKIGGPGCVGTLPKYRDKGIGLMMVKKVTQILKEEGYDYSYIHFTYVAQWYAKLGYETVLKWTKNGIL
;
A
#
# COMPACT_ATOMS: atom_id res chain seq x y z
N MET A 1 -10.71 -8.75 11.04
CA MET A 1 -11.32 -9.69 10.07
C MET A 1 -10.88 -11.12 10.41
N LYS A 2 -11.75 -12.12 10.34
CA LYS A 2 -11.36 -13.53 10.60
C LYS A 2 -10.59 -14.10 9.41
N LYS A 3 -9.70 -15.08 9.64
CA LYS A 3 -8.88 -15.71 8.57
C LYS A 3 -9.72 -16.19 7.38
N GLN A 4 -10.85 -16.86 7.63
CA GLN A 4 -11.71 -17.38 6.54
C GLN A 4 -12.32 -16.25 5.69
N GLU A 5 -12.71 -15.14 6.30
CA GLU A 5 -13.22 -13.96 5.59
C GLU A 5 -12.14 -13.34 4.71
N ALA A 6 -10.92 -13.24 5.25
CA ALA A 6 -9.77 -12.74 4.52
C ALA A 6 -9.44 -13.62 3.30
N ILE A 7 -9.50 -14.95 3.42
CA ILE A 7 -9.30 -15.87 2.27
C ILE A 7 -10.33 -15.62 1.17
N ILE A 8 -11.61 -15.54 1.54
CA ILE A 8 -12.69 -15.30 0.56
C ILE A 8 -12.49 -13.95 -0.13
N LEU A 9 -12.21 -12.90 0.65
CA LEU A 9 -11.96 -11.56 0.13
C LEU A 9 -10.73 -11.53 -0.78
N PHE A 10 -9.62 -12.17 -0.40
CA PHE A 10 -8.41 -12.27 -1.20
C PHE A 10 -8.69 -12.86 -2.58
N HIS A 11 -9.36 -14.02 -2.64
CA HIS A 11 -9.70 -14.64 -3.93
C HIS A 11 -10.73 -13.82 -4.74
N SER A 12 -11.57 -13.03 -4.08
CA SER A 12 -12.51 -12.12 -4.76
C SER A 12 -11.78 -10.91 -5.37
N MET A 13 -10.76 -10.39 -4.69
CA MET A 13 -9.94 -9.26 -5.18
C MET A 13 -8.92 -9.71 -6.22
N HIS A 14 -8.37 -10.91 -6.07
CA HIS A 14 -7.27 -11.43 -6.88
C HIS A 14 -7.62 -12.84 -7.41
N PRO A 15 -8.56 -12.94 -8.36
CA PRO A 15 -8.91 -14.23 -8.96
C PRO A 15 -7.67 -14.85 -9.62
N ASN A 16 -7.49 -16.15 -9.43
CA ASN A 16 -6.40 -16.95 -10.00
C ASN A 16 -4.99 -16.42 -9.65
N PHE A 17 -4.83 -15.71 -8.53
CA PHE A 17 -3.56 -15.08 -8.13
C PHE A 17 -2.36 -16.03 -8.21
N PHE A 18 -2.46 -17.23 -7.62
CA PHE A 18 -1.36 -18.21 -7.60
C PHE A 18 -1.11 -18.90 -8.95
N GLU A 19 -1.97 -18.68 -9.96
CA GLU A 19 -1.79 -19.19 -11.32
C GLU A 19 -1.03 -18.20 -12.22
N GLN A 20 -0.83 -16.96 -11.75
CA GLN A 20 -0.15 -15.92 -12.53
C GLN A 20 1.35 -16.26 -12.67
N GLU A 21 1.88 -16.16 -13.90
CA GLU A 21 3.25 -16.58 -14.23
C GLU A 21 4.31 -15.90 -13.33
N TYR A 22 4.15 -14.61 -13.05
CA TYR A 22 5.08 -13.89 -12.17
C TYR A 22 4.97 -14.28 -10.70
N ILE A 23 3.85 -14.86 -10.25
CA ILE A 23 3.73 -15.43 -8.90
C ILE A 23 4.44 -16.79 -8.86
N GLN A 24 4.28 -17.61 -9.89
CA GLN A 24 4.93 -18.91 -9.99
C GLN A 24 6.46 -18.81 -10.12
N SER A 25 6.98 -17.70 -10.64
CA SER A 25 8.41 -17.44 -10.76
C SER A 25 9.10 -16.96 -9.47
N LEU A 26 8.33 -16.65 -8.41
CA LEU A 26 8.90 -16.23 -7.13
C LEU A 26 9.70 -17.34 -6.45
N SER A 27 10.60 -16.97 -5.55
CA SER A 27 11.34 -17.92 -4.71
C SER A 27 10.40 -18.64 -3.74
N GLU A 28 10.67 -19.92 -3.46
CA GLU A 28 9.95 -20.70 -2.43
C GLU A 28 10.24 -20.23 -1.01
N GLU A 29 11.39 -19.59 -0.82
CA GLU A 29 11.80 -19.02 0.46
C GLU A 29 11.08 -17.70 0.79
N TRP A 30 10.36 -17.13 -0.18
CA TRP A 30 9.66 -15.87 0.01
C TRP A 30 8.26 -16.10 0.56
N THR A 31 8.00 -15.48 1.71
CA THR A 31 6.68 -15.38 2.32
C THR A 31 6.24 -13.93 2.27
N PHE A 32 5.00 -13.72 1.85
CA PHE A 32 4.37 -12.41 1.79
C PHE A 32 3.18 -12.35 2.73
N ASP A 33 2.94 -11.17 3.26
CA ASP A 33 1.84 -10.85 4.15
C ASP A 33 0.78 -10.06 3.37
N GLU A 34 -0.47 -10.39 3.65
CA GLU A 34 -1.64 -9.57 3.35
C GLU A 34 -2.08 -8.90 4.64
N MET A 35 -2.15 -7.56 4.64
CA MET A 35 -2.44 -6.81 5.85
C MET A 35 -3.66 -5.92 5.72
N PHE A 36 -4.50 -5.91 6.75
CA PHE A 36 -5.65 -5.01 6.82
C PHE A 36 -5.54 -4.09 8.02
N LEU A 37 -6.07 -2.89 7.86
CA LEU A 37 -6.38 -1.95 8.93
C LEU A 37 -7.82 -1.51 8.77
N ARG A 38 -8.64 -1.76 9.79
CA ARG A 38 -10.01 -1.25 9.85
C ARG A 38 -9.95 0.26 10.10
N LEU A 39 -10.58 1.05 9.22
CA LEU A 39 -10.34 2.49 9.19
C LEU A 39 -11.05 3.25 10.32
N ASP A 40 -12.13 2.72 10.89
CA ASP A 40 -12.74 3.28 12.10
C ASP A 40 -11.80 3.19 13.31
N GLU A 41 -11.01 2.12 13.41
CA GLU A 41 -9.98 1.87 14.43
C GLU A 41 -8.65 2.60 14.15
N PHE A 42 -8.48 3.20 12.96
CA PHE A 42 -7.26 3.96 12.65
C PHE A 42 -7.12 5.21 13.52
N ASP A 43 -5.98 5.30 14.21
CA ASP A 43 -5.56 6.42 15.04
C ASP A 43 -4.38 7.15 14.40
N MET A 44 -4.63 8.36 13.92
CA MET A 44 -3.64 9.23 13.29
C MET A 44 -2.48 9.59 14.24
N SER A 45 -2.68 9.53 15.56
CA SER A 45 -1.65 9.85 16.56
C SER A 45 -0.71 8.68 16.89
N LYS A 46 -1.07 7.46 16.51
CA LYS A 46 -0.37 6.21 16.87
C LYS A 46 1.11 6.16 16.46
N TYR A 47 1.45 6.85 15.36
CA TYR A 47 2.82 6.95 14.87
C TYR A 47 3.14 8.39 14.53
N GLU A 48 4.25 8.89 15.03
CA GLU A 48 4.73 10.23 14.73
C GLU A 48 6.23 10.21 14.52
N LYS A 49 6.71 11.04 13.58
CA LYS A 49 8.13 11.17 13.29
C LYS A 49 8.42 12.64 13.00
N SER A 50 9.36 13.20 13.74
CA SER A 50 9.91 14.51 13.37
C SER A 50 10.66 14.36 12.05
N LEU A 51 10.18 15.09 11.04
CA LEU A 51 10.79 15.19 9.73
C LEU A 51 11.41 16.59 9.57
N ASP A 52 12.27 16.73 8.56
CA ASP A 52 12.73 18.04 8.11
C ASP A 52 11.53 18.91 7.75
N ALA A 53 11.56 20.20 8.14
CA ALA A 53 10.47 21.14 7.89
C ALA A 53 10.21 21.39 6.40
N SER A 54 11.19 21.13 5.54
CA SER A 54 11.03 21.19 4.08
C SER A 54 10.28 19.99 3.49
N ILE A 55 10.00 18.95 4.29
CA ILE A 55 9.20 17.80 3.84
C ILE A 55 7.71 18.15 3.87
N THR A 56 7.07 18.10 2.70
CA THR A 56 5.62 18.24 2.55
C THR A 56 5.02 16.99 1.92
N PHE A 57 3.69 16.88 1.98
CA PHE A 57 2.95 15.74 1.44
C PHE A 57 1.72 16.22 0.68
N GLY A 58 1.38 15.56 -0.42
CA GLY A 58 0.21 15.92 -1.20
C GLY A 58 -0.04 14.95 -2.35
N PHE A 59 -1.20 15.10 -2.98
CA PHE A 59 -1.48 14.43 -4.24
C PHE A 59 -0.48 14.87 -5.30
N PHE A 60 -0.16 13.97 -6.22
CA PHE A 60 0.69 14.30 -7.35
C PHE A 60 -0.13 15.04 -8.42
N GLU A 61 0.29 16.27 -8.73
CA GLU A 61 -0.33 17.13 -9.74
C GLU A 61 0.66 17.56 -10.84
N GLY A 62 1.88 16.99 -10.83
CA GLY A 62 2.97 17.34 -11.74
C GLY A 62 2.97 16.58 -13.07
N ASN A 63 4.07 16.70 -13.82
CA ASN A 63 4.28 15.93 -15.05
C ASN A 63 4.45 14.44 -14.70
N ARG A 64 3.62 13.58 -15.29
CA ARG A 64 3.68 12.14 -15.04
C ARG A 64 5.06 11.54 -15.33
N GLU A 65 5.77 12.03 -16.33
CA GLU A 65 7.13 11.58 -16.66
C GLU A 65 8.09 11.72 -15.47
N GLU A 66 8.00 12.83 -14.73
CA GLU A 66 8.83 13.06 -13.53
C GLU A 66 8.54 12.03 -12.42
N LEU A 67 7.27 11.62 -12.28
CA LEU A 67 6.91 10.57 -11.34
C LEU A 67 7.45 9.21 -11.80
N LEU A 68 7.38 8.89 -13.10
CA LEU A 68 7.89 7.64 -13.64
C LEU A 68 9.41 7.51 -13.47
N GLU A 69 10.17 8.59 -13.67
CA GLU A 69 11.62 8.61 -13.41
C GLU A 69 11.95 8.31 -11.93
N VAL A 70 11.11 8.79 -11.00
CA VAL A 70 11.29 8.52 -9.57
C VAL A 70 10.88 7.10 -9.22
N VAL A 71 9.84 6.56 -9.85
CA VAL A 71 9.40 5.16 -9.71
C VAL A 71 10.50 4.22 -10.19
N GLU A 72 11.05 4.47 -11.38
CA GLU A 72 12.12 3.67 -11.98
C GLU A 72 13.36 3.57 -11.08
N GLN A 73 13.73 4.67 -10.41
CA GLN A 73 14.84 4.68 -9.46
C GLN A 73 14.60 3.84 -8.19
N VAL A 74 13.35 3.50 -7.89
CA VAL A 74 12.99 2.62 -6.77
C VAL A 74 12.83 1.19 -7.26
N ASP A 75 12.00 0.99 -8.29
CA ASP A 75 11.71 -0.29 -8.92
C ASP A 75 11.11 -0.05 -10.34
N SER A 76 11.83 -0.45 -11.38
CA SER A 76 11.39 -0.30 -12.78
C SER A 76 10.14 -1.10 -13.11
N ASP A 77 9.90 -2.23 -12.43
CA ASP A 77 8.72 -3.06 -12.69
C ASP A 77 7.42 -2.38 -12.25
N TRP A 78 7.52 -1.35 -11.41
CA TRP A 78 6.37 -0.62 -10.91
C TRP A 78 5.86 0.45 -11.87
N ILE A 79 6.64 0.86 -12.87
CA ILE A 79 6.26 1.90 -13.86
C ILE A 79 4.87 1.64 -14.43
N LYS A 80 4.55 0.39 -14.77
CA LYS A 80 3.26 -0.02 -15.36
C LYS A 80 2.05 0.33 -14.50
N PHE A 81 2.22 0.42 -13.18
CA PHE A 81 1.15 0.81 -12.26
C PHE A 81 0.95 2.32 -12.23
N PHE A 82 1.99 3.10 -12.58
CA PHE A 82 1.97 4.56 -12.57
C PHE A 82 1.59 5.20 -13.92
N ILE A 83 1.30 4.43 -14.97
CA ILE A 83 0.90 4.99 -16.28
C ILE A 83 -0.60 5.38 -16.31
N GLY A 84 -1.44 4.78 -15.45
CA GLY A 84 -2.88 4.97 -15.44
C GLY A 84 -3.40 6.22 -14.72
N GLU A 85 -4.73 6.31 -14.61
CA GLU A 85 -5.44 7.41 -13.93
C GLU A 85 -5.40 7.33 -12.40
N ASP A 86 -4.80 6.28 -11.84
CA ASP A 86 -4.70 6.09 -10.40
C ASP A 86 -4.01 7.27 -9.72
N ARG A 87 -4.62 7.74 -8.63
CA ARG A 87 -4.13 8.86 -7.83
C ARG A 87 -2.81 8.47 -7.19
N ALA A 88 -1.77 9.28 -7.40
CA ALA A 88 -0.53 9.16 -6.66
C ALA A 88 -0.51 10.17 -5.50
N PHE A 89 0.08 9.76 -4.38
CA PHE A 89 0.34 10.61 -3.23
C PHE A 89 1.83 10.57 -2.93
N CYS A 90 2.41 11.75 -2.73
CA CYS A 90 3.86 11.92 -2.68
C CYS A 90 4.28 12.67 -1.42
N ALA A 91 5.52 12.41 -1.02
CA ALA A 91 6.30 13.29 -0.17
C ALA A 91 7.26 14.09 -1.03
N TYR A 92 7.41 15.38 -0.73
CA TYR A 92 8.26 16.31 -1.46
C TYR A 92 9.34 16.87 -0.53
N LEU A 93 10.54 17.05 -1.06
CA LEU A 93 11.61 17.85 -0.45
C LEU A 93 11.96 18.97 -1.42
N ASP A 94 11.78 20.22 -1.00
CA ASP A 94 12.02 21.41 -1.84
C ASP A 94 11.34 21.30 -3.22
N GLY A 95 10.08 20.82 -3.23
CA GLY A 95 9.26 20.65 -4.43
C GLY A 95 9.55 19.38 -5.26
N LYS A 96 10.56 18.58 -4.91
CA LYS A 96 10.90 17.35 -5.65
C LYS A 96 10.34 16.12 -4.96
N VAL A 97 9.78 15.19 -5.72
CA VAL A 97 9.27 13.91 -5.19
C VAL A 97 10.43 13.11 -4.59
N VAL A 98 10.28 12.70 -3.32
CA VAL A 98 11.24 11.86 -2.60
C VAL A 98 10.65 10.53 -2.14
N SER A 99 9.32 10.45 -2.06
CA SER A 99 8.56 9.24 -1.78
C SER A 99 7.22 9.32 -2.51
N PHE A 100 6.66 8.17 -2.88
CA PHE A 100 5.41 8.07 -3.62
C PHE A 100 4.67 6.78 -3.28
N CYS A 101 3.37 6.77 -3.49
CA CYS A 101 2.55 5.56 -3.59
C CYS A 101 1.31 5.85 -4.44
N HIS A 102 0.64 4.82 -4.92
CA HIS A 102 -0.74 4.96 -5.41
C HIS A 102 -1.74 4.87 -4.27
N ILE A 103 -2.86 5.58 -4.40
CA ILE A 103 -4.04 5.35 -3.58
C ILE A 103 -5.04 4.57 -4.43
N GLN A 104 -5.17 3.28 -4.14
CA GLN A 104 -5.99 2.36 -4.92
C GLN A 104 -7.41 2.29 -4.36
N ASN A 105 -8.39 2.34 -5.26
CA ASN A 105 -9.73 1.85 -4.98
C ASN A 105 -9.78 0.38 -5.42
N MET A 106 -9.84 -0.53 -4.46
CA MET A 106 -9.80 -1.96 -4.73
C MET A 106 -11.21 -2.56 -4.86
N GLY A 107 -12.25 -1.73 -4.73
CA GLY A 107 -13.63 -2.12 -4.96
C GLY A 107 -14.44 -2.37 -3.70
N THR A 108 -15.64 -2.88 -3.91
CA THR A 108 -16.63 -3.15 -2.85
C THR A 108 -17.03 -4.62 -2.90
N TYR A 109 -16.96 -5.29 -1.74
CA TYR A 109 -17.17 -6.73 -1.63
C TYR A 109 -18.21 -7.06 -0.57
N SER A 110 -19.09 -8.02 -0.84
CA SER A 110 -20.05 -8.54 0.16
C SER A 110 -19.48 -9.79 0.81
N ILE A 111 -19.13 -9.69 2.09
CA ILE A 111 -18.57 -10.80 2.89
C ILE A 111 -19.45 -10.98 4.12
N ASN A 112 -19.99 -12.18 4.32
CA ASN A 112 -20.87 -12.50 5.47
C ASN A 112 -22.05 -11.52 5.66
N GLY A 113 -22.62 -11.04 4.56
CA GLY A 113 -23.74 -10.10 4.58
C GLY A 113 -23.36 -8.65 4.92
N GLN A 114 -22.07 -8.34 5.04
CA GLN A 114 -21.54 -6.99 5.16
C GLN A 114 -20.92 -6.54 3.85
N THR A 115 -21.29 -5.35 3.39
CA THR A 115 -20.67 -4.68 2.24
C THR A 115 -19.46 -3.90 2.73
N LEU A 116 -18.27 -4.24 2.22
CA LEU A 116 -17.00 -3.63 2.59
C LEU A 116 -16.39 -2.91 1.39
N LYS A 117 -16.07 -1.63 1.54
CA LYS A 117 -15.32 -0.82 0.59
C LYS A 117 -13.85 -0.86 0.95
N ILE A 118 -13.02 -1.40 0.04
CA ILE A 118 -11.60 -1.65 0.26
C ILE A 118 -10.77 -0.71 -0.59
N GLY A 119 -9.78 -0.09 0.03
CA GLY A 119 -8.77 0.70 -0.65
C GLY A 119 -7.42 0.46 0.00
N GLY A 120 -6.37 1.11 -0.48
CA GLY A 120 -5.07 0.99 0.15
C GLY A 120 -3.96 1.68 -0.62
N PRO A 121 -2.81 1.90 0.03
CA PRO A 121 -1.61 2.33 -0.65
C PRO A 121 -0.97 1.15 -1.40
N GLY A 122 -0.62 1.38 -2.67
CA GLY A 122 0.11 0.43 -3.51
C GLY A 122 1.45 0.98 -3.96
N CYS A 123 2.42 0.09 -4.25
CA CYS A 123 3.74 0.46 -4.76
C CYS A 123 4.41 1.60 -3.97
N VAL A 124 4.48 1.44 -2.65
CA VAL A 124 5.04 2.46 -1.75
C VAL A 124 6.56 2.52 -1.91
N GLY A 125 7.05 3.61 -2.48
CA GLY A 125 8.47 3.83 -2.75
C GLY A 125 9.02 5.06 -2.04
N THR A 126 10.27 4.96 -1.58
CA THR A 126 11.10 6.10 -1.16
C THR A 126 12.44 5.97 -1.88
N LEU A 127 12.91 7.05 -2.52
CA LEU A 127 14.21 7.06 -3.19
C LEU A 127 15.33 6.66 -2.22
N PRO A 128 16.32 5.85 -2.64
CA PRO A 128 17.34 5.30 -1.74
C PRO A 128 17.99 6.29 -0.78
N LYS A 129 18.36 7.49 -1.26
CA LYS A 129 18.99 8.56 -0.45
C LYS A 129 18.10 9.17 0.65
N TYR A 130 16.79 8.89 0.64
CA TYR A 130 15.82 9.41 1.62
C TYR A 130 15.19 8.31 2.48
N ARG A 131 15.62 7.05 2.34
CA ARG A 131 15.18 5.93 3.18
C ARG A 131 15.60 6.11 4.64
N ASP A 132 14.96 5.35 5.53
CA ASP A 132 15.20 5.33 6.99
C ASP A 132 14.97 6.64 7.75
N LYS A 133 14.42 7.66 7.08
CA LYS A 133 14.01 8.94 7.67
C LYS A 133 12.56 8.95 8.17
N GLY A 134 11.80 7.89 7.90
CA GLY A 134 10.39 7.77 8.27
C GLY A 134 9.39 8.46 7.32
N ILE A 135 9.89 9.04 6.21
CA ILE A 135 9.08 9.76 5.20
C ILE A 135 7.98 8.85 4.62
N GLY A 136 8.35 7.65 4.13
CA GLY A 136 7.39 6.73 3.53
C GLY A 136 6.27 6.31 4.48
N LEU A 137 6.58 6.09 5.77
CA LEU A 137 5.56 5.63 6.73
C LEU A 137 4.63 6.79 7.13
N MET A 138 5.16 8.01 7.24
CA MET A 138 4.35 9.21 7.41
C MET A 138 3.42 9.47 6.21
N MET A 139 3.88 9.16 4.98
CA MET A 139 3.06 9.23 3.77
C MET A 139 1.93 8.20 3.80
N VAL A 140 2.23 6.92 4.11
CA VAL A 140 1.23 5.86 4.26
C VAL A 140 0.20 6.20 5.34
N LYS A 141 0.63 6.77 6.47
CA LYS A 141 -0.25 7.28 7.53
C LYS A 141 -1.26 8.29 6.99
N LYS A 142 -0.80 9.25 6.18
CA LYS A 142 -1.67 10.26 5.55
C LYS A 142 -2.63 9.65 4.53
N VAL A 143 -2.17 8.72 3.69
CA VAL A 143 -3.04 8.00 2.76
C VAL A 143 -4.12 7.20 3.49
N THR A 144 -3.76 6.56 4.60
CA THR A 144 -4.71 5.84 5.46
C THR A 144 -5.78 6.78 6.00
N GLN A 145 -5.40 8.00 6.44
CA GLN A 145 -6.35 9.03 6.86
C GLN A 145 -7.27 9.47 5.72
N ILE A 146 -6.72 9.70 4.52
CA ILE A 146 -7.51 10.07 3.33
C ILE A 146 -8.56 9.01 3.03
N LEU A 147 -8.18 7.71 3.02
CA LEU A 147 -9.11 6.61 2.79
C LEU A 147 -10.23 6.57 3.84
N LYS A 148 -9.90 6.82 5.12
CA LYS A 148 -10.90 6.93 6.20
C LYS A 148 -11.89 8.05 5.93
N GLU A 149 -11.40 9.24 5.56
CA GLU A 149 -12.24 10.41 5.26
C GLU A 149 -13.11 10.21 4.01
N GLU A 150 -12.64 9.41 3.05
CA GLU A 150 -13.37 9.02 1.83
C GLU A 150 -14.37 7.85 2.05
N GLY A 151 -14.55 7.43 3.31
CA GLY A 151 -15.53 6.42 3.70
C GLY A 151 -15.20 5.01 3.23
N TYR A 152 -13.91 4.66 3.10
CA TYR A 152 -13.49 3.27 2.99
C TYR A 152 -13.62 2.57 4.36
N ASP A 153 -13.91 1.28 4.35
CA ASP A 153 -14.02 0.48 5.58
C ASP A 153 -12.65 -0.04 6.03
N TYR A 154 -11.82 -0.42 5.05
CA TYR A 154 -10.49 -0.96 5.29
C TYR A 154 -9.44 -0.33 4.38
N SER A 155 -8.25 -0.15 4.94
CA SER A 155 -7.01 -0.02 4.17
C SER A 155 -6.32 -1.38 4.08
N TYR A 156 -5.93 -1.77 2.88
CA TYR A 156 -5.33 -3.06 2.56
C TYR A 156 -3.92 -2.87 1.99
N ILE A 157 -2.95 -3.59 2.55
CA ILE A 157 -1.60 -3.71 2.01
C ILE A 157 -1.49 -5.07 1.35
N HIS A 158 -1.41 -5.04 0.02
CA HIS A 158 -1.24 -6.24 -0.77
C HIS A 158 0.24 -6.61 -0.94
N PHE A 159 0.56 -7.91 -0.84
CA PHE A 159 1.85 -8.46 -1.30
C PHE A 159 3.06 -7.73 -0.68
N THR A 160 3.21 -7.79 0.65
CA THR A 160 4.34 -7.17 1.33
C THR A 160 5.24 -8.17 2.06
N TYR A 161 6.54 -7.92 2.05
CA TYR A 161 7.52 -8.63 2.89
C TYR A 161 7.99 -7.78 4.10
N VAL A 162 7.43 -6.58 4.28
CA VAL A 162 7.80 -5.64 5.36
C VAL A 162 6.64 -5.39 6.33
N ALA A 163 5.91 -6.45 6.71
CA ALA A 163 4.71 -6.34 7.54
C ALA A 163 4.92 -5.54 8.85
N GLN A 164 6.08 -5.74 9.51
CA GLN A 164 6.44 -5.01 10.74
C GLN A 164 6.57 -3.50 10.54
N TRP A 165 6.82 -3.03 9.31
CA TRP A 165 6.86 -1.62 8.99
C TRP A 165 5.45 -1.01 9.00
N TYR A 166 4.47 -1.67 8.36
CA TYR A 166 3.07 -1.26 8.34
C TYR A 166 2.37 -1.44 9.69
N ALA A 167 2.75 -2.46 10.47
CA ALA A 167 2.19 -2.72 11.80
C ALA A 167 2.33 -1.54 12.78
N LYS A 168 3.31 -0.65 12.56
CA LYS A 168 3.49 0.60 13.32
C LYS A 168 2.29 1.55 13.21
N LEU A 169 1.53 1.48 12.10
CA LEU A 169 0.29 2.24 11.91
C LEU A 169 -0.96 1.47 12.38
N GLY A 170 -0.80 0.20 12.79
CA GLY A 170 -1.90 -0.66 13.21
C GLY A 170 -2.40 -1.64 12.16
N TYR A 171 -1.75 -1.76 11.00
CA TYR A 171 -2.06 -2.85 10.07
C TYR A 171 -1.74 -4.20 10.71
N GLU A 172 -2.61 -5.17 10.51
CA GLU A 172 -2.46 -6.53 11.00
C GLU A 172 -2.36 -7.49 9.83
N THR A 173 -1.38 -8.40 9.89
CA THR A 173 -1.32 -9.53 8.96
C THR A 173 -2.55 -10.40 9.17
N VAL A 174 -3.35 -10.62 8.12
CA VAL A 174 -4.50 -11.51 8.13
C VAL A 174 -4.24 -12.81 7.38
N LEU A 175 -3.36 -12.77 6.36
CA LEU A 175 -2.93 -13.93 5.60
C LEU A 175 -1.43 -13.86 5.38
N LYS A 176 -0.83 -15.04 5.26
CA LYS A 176 0.51 -15.21 4.71
C LYS A 176 0.43 -16.17 3.55
N TRP A 177 1.27 -15.99 2.54
CA TRP A 177 1.31 -16.89 1.39
C TRP A 177 2.72 -16.99 0.82
N THR A 178 2.93 -18.06 0.07
CA THR A 178 4.10 -18.28 -0.80
C THR A 178 3.60 -18.50 -2.21
N LYS A 179 4.48 -18.67 -3.19
CA LYS A 179 4.07 -19.04 -4.56
C LYS A 179 3.16 -20.28 -4.63
N ASN A 180 3.22 -21.14 -3.61
CA ASN A 180 2.44 -22.38 -3.52
C ASN A 180 1.04 -22.20 -2.92
N GLY A 181 0.68 -20.99 -2.50
CA GLY A 181 -0.63 -20.68 -1.92
C GLY A 181 -0.56 -20.04 -0.52
N ILE A 182 -1.74 -19.87 0.06
CA ILE A 182 -1.95 -19.35 1.43
C ILE A 182 -1.49 -20.37 2.47
N LEU A 183 -0.74 -19.90 3.48
CA LEU A 183 -0.23 -20.68 4.61
C LEU A 183 -1.28 -20.90 5.72
#